data_AF-A0A0E0K5Y7-F1
#
_entry.id   AF-A0A0E0K5Y7-F1
#
_cell.length_a   1.000
_cell.length_b   1.000
_cell.length_c   1.000
_cell.angle_alpha   90.00
_cell.angle_beta   90.00
_cell.angle_gamma   90.00
#
_symmetry.space_group_name_H-M   'P 1'
#
loop_
_entity.id
_entity.type
_entity.pdbx_description
1 polymer ?
#
loop_
_entity_poly.entity_id
_entity_poly.type
_entity_poly.pdbx_seq_one_letter_code
_entity_poly.pdbx_strand_id
1 'polypeptide(L)'
;MQEKGIQADILCFESEEHAQKLLNNVSSLLKPGGYFVGIIPDSSTIWTKYQKNVEASHNKGLKTVPNSIRSENYVITFEIEEEKFPFFGKKYQLKFANESMLENHCLVHFPSFMRLAREAGLEYVEIQNLTEFYDDNRTQFAPLLGGYGASLVDPRGKLVARLYSTFVFQKPDPDAMPPIVTPELHDPENAQEEEWLWTQQASMDDGRVSRTDMLPPADNEKGILGPGPADMRL
;
A
#
# COMPACT_ATOMS: atom_id res chain seq x y z
N MET A 1 5.90 36.02 4.45
CA MET A 1 5.48 34.78 5.13
C MET A 1 5.91 33.64 4.23
N GLN A 2 6.78 32.76 4.71
CA GLN A 2 7.29 31.65 3.92
C GLN A 2 6.44 30.44 4.28
N GLU A 3 5.55 30.02 3.37
CA GLU A 3 4.92 28.70 3.44
C GLU A 3 6.04 27.68 3.41
N LYS A 4 6.41 27.16 4.57
CA LYS A 4 7.24 25.97 4.65
C LYS A 4 6.30 24.80 4.36
N GLY A 5 6.19 24.45 3.09
CA GLY A 5 5.65 23.16 2.70
C GLY A 5 6.36 22.08 3.51
N ILE A 6 5.60 21.26 4.23
CA ILE A 6 6.14 20.11 4.93
C ILE A 6 6.45 19.09 3.82
N GLN A 7 7.70 19.06 3.37
CA GLN A 7 8.17 17.96 2.54
C GLN A 7 8.23 16.75 3.47
N ALA A 8 7.21 15.89 3.41
CA ALA A 8 7.23 14.62 4.11
C ALA A 8 8.43 13.82 3.58
N ASP A 9 9.43 13.61 4.41
CA ASP A 9 10.55 12.76 4.06
C ASP A 9 10.02 11.33 3.93
N ILE A 10 10.13 10.76 2.73
CA ILE A 10 9.63 9.41 2.40
C ILE A 10 10.31 8.34 3.29
N LEU A 11 11.43 8.68 3.94
CA LEU A 11 12.08 7.89 4.99
C LEU A 11 11.20 7.68 6.24
N CYS A 12 10.13 8.45 6.44
CA CYS A 12 9.21 8.27 7.56
C CYS A 12 8.47 6.92 7.55
N PHE A 13 8.47 6.19 6.43
CA PHE A 13 7.90 4.84 6.33
C PHE A 13 8.89 3.72 6.70
N GLU A 14 10.07 4.08 7.21
CA GLU A 14 11.04 3.11 7.74
C GLU A 14 10.45 2.26 8.89
N SER A 15 9.59 2.84 9.71
CA SER A 15 8.87 2.11 10.74
C SER A 15 7.43 2.60 10.87
N GLU A 16 6.57 1.76 11.42
CA GLU A 16 5.16 2.10 11.67
C GLU A 16 5.04 3.28 12.62
N GLU A 17 5.88 3.34 13.66
CA GLU A 17 5.86 4.42 14.67
C GLU A 17 6.20 5.78 14.06
N HIS A 18 7.17 5.82 13.13
CA HIS A 18 7.54 7.05 12.43
C HIS A 18 6.40 7.52 11.50
N ALA A 19 5.80 6.60 10.73
CA ALA A 19 4.69 6.91 9.84
C ALA A 19 3.45 7.39 10.65
N GLN A 20 3.14 6.72 11.75
CA GLN A 20 2.04 7.11 12.63
C GLN A 20 2.29 8.49 13.26
N LYS A 21 3.52 8.77 13.72
CA LYS A 21 3.89 10.08 14.27
C LYS A 21 3.79 11.19 13.22
N LEU A 22 4.22 10.93 11.97
CA LEU A 22 4.05 11.87 10.86
C LEU A 22 2.57 12.22 10.67
N LEU A 23 1.70 11.21 10.59
CA LEU A 23 0.27 11.40 10.34
C LEU A 23 -0.44 12.12 11.50
N ASN A 24 -0.10 11.79 12.73
CA ASN A 24 -0.59 12.48 13.92
C ASN A 24 -0.17 13.96 13.92
N ASN A 25 1.08 14.26 13.56
CA ASN A 25 1.55 15.64 13.44
C ASN A 25 0.77 16.39 12.36
N VAL A 26 0.62 15.79 11.18
CA VAL A 26 -0.17 16.37 10.07
C VAL A 26 -1.61 16.65 10.51
N SER A 27 -2.28 15.66 11.09
CA SER A 27 -3.66 15.79 11.58
C SER A 27 -3.79 16.90 12.63
N SER A 28 -2.82 17.05 13.54
CA SER A 28 -2.84 18.11 14.55
C SER A 28 -2.71 19.52 13.96
N LEU A 29 -2.02 19.66 12.83
CA LEU A 29 -1.77 20.95 12.16
C LEU A 29 -2.88 21.32 11.18
N LEU A 30 -3.60 20.33 10.65
CA LEU A 30 -4.72 20.56 9.76
C LEU A 30 -5.92 21.13 10.52
N LYS A 31 -6.53 22.15 9.94
CA LYS A 31 -7.86 22.61 10.34
C LYS A 31 -8.91 21.59 9.89
N PRO A 32 -10.09 21.53 10.53
CA PRO A 32 -11.21 20.76 10.01
C PRO A 32 -11.51 21.13 8.56
N GLY A 33 -11.77 20.13 7.72
CA GLY A 33 -11.93 20.28 6.27
C GLY A 33 -10.61 20.45 5.48
N GLY A 34 -9.46 20.56 6.15
CA GLY A 34 -8.16 20.73 5.52
C GLY A 34 -7.65 19.45 4.84
N TYR A 35 -6.80 19.62 3.82
CA TYR A 35 -6.25 18.52 3.02
C TYR A 35 -4.76 18.31 3.28
N PHE A 36 -4.37 17.04 3.38
CA PHE A 36 -2.99 16.59 3.30
C PHE A 36 -2.74 16.01 1.91
N VAL A 37 -1.94 16.71 1.12
CA VAL A 37 -1.62 16.32 -0.26
C VAL A 37 -0.12 16.15 -0.42
N GLY A 38 0.29 15.23 -1.29
CA GLY A 38 1.70 15.05 -1.60
C GLY A 38 1.93 14.06 -2.73
N ILE A 39 3.21 13.80 -2.96
CA ILE A 39 3.70 12.86 -3.96
C ILE A 39 4.56 11.82 -3.24
N ILE A 40 4.31 10.55 -3.50
CA ILE A 40 5.10 9.42 -3.00
C ILE A 40 5.51 8.52 -4.15
N PRO A 41 6.59 7.74 -4.02
CA PRO A 41 6.87 6.68 -4.97
C PRO A 41 5.70 5.71 -5.06
N ASP A 42 5.36 5.31 -6.28
CA ASP A 42 4.29 4.36 -6.56
C ASP A 42 4.76 2.94 -6.24
N SER A 43 4.45 2.51 -5.03
CA SER A 43 4.78 1.18 -4.55
C SER A 43 4.12 0.08 -5.38
N SER A 44 2.91 0.28 -5.90
CA SER A 44 2.22 -0.69 -6.75
C SER A 44 2.96 -0.90 -8.08
N THR A 45 3.39 0.20 -8.70
CA THR A 45 4.20 0.15 -9.93
C THR A 45 5.57 -0.50 -9.68
N ILE A 46 6.24 -0.15 -8.58
CA ILE A 46 7.54 -0.71 -8.19
C ILE A 46 7.40 -2.22 -7.93
N TRP A 47 6.38 -2.62 -7.17
CA TRP A 47 6.10 -4.01 -6.83
C TRP A 47 5.77 -4.86 -8.06
N THR A 48 4.89 -4.37 -8.94
CA THR A 48 4.54 -5.06 -10.19
C THR A 48 5.77 -5.30 -11.07
N LYS A 49 6.69 -4.32 -11.14
CA LYS A 49 7.96 -4.46 -11.88
C LYS A 49 8.89 -5.47 -11.21
N TYR A 50 8.96 -5.48 -9.87
CA TYR A 50 9.76 -6.46 -9.13
C TYR A 50 9.26 -7.89 -9.38
N GLN A 51 7.96 -8.13 -9.26
CA GLN A 51 7.35 -9.44 -9.50
C GLN A 51 7.63 -9.97 -10.91
N LYS A 52 7.51 -9.12 -11.93
CA LYS A 52 7.85 -9.49 -13.31
C LYS A 52 9.32 -9.92 -13.47
N ASN A 53 10.24 -9.28 -12.73
CA ASN A 53 11.66 -9.67 -12.72
C ASN A 53 11.87 -11.02 -12.01
N VAL A 54 11.14 -11.29 -10.93
CA VAL A 54 11.13 -12.58 -10.22
C VAL A 54 10.68 -13.70 -11.16
N GLU A 55 9.53 -13.53 -11.79
CA GLU A 55 8.94 -14.49 -12.74
C GLU A 55 9.88 -14.76 -13.92
N ALA A 56 10.45 -13.70 -14.51
CA ALA A 56 11.38 -13.83 -15.63
C ALA A 56 12.66 -14.57 -15.24
N SER A 57 13.12 -14.44 -13.99
CA SER A 57 14.30 -15.14 -13.47
C SER A 57 14.02 -16.61 -13.22
N HIS A 58 12.85 -16.92 -12.67
CA HIS A 58 12.38 -18.29 -12.48
C HIS A 58 12.22 -19.02 -13.84
N ASN A 59 11.64 -18.34 -14.84
CA ASN A 59 11.51 -18.87 -16.20
C ASN A 59 12.86 -19.15 -16.89
N LYS A 60 13.92 -18.45 -16.48
CA LYS A 60 15.29 -18.65 -16.98
C LYS A 60 16.08 -19.69 -16.17
N GLY A 61 15.47 -20.33 -15.18
CA GLY A 61 16.13 -21.29 -14.29
C GLY A 61 17.20 -20.67 -13.40
N LEU A 62 17.17 -19.34 -13.20
CA LEU A 62 18.15 -18.64 -12.38
C LEU A 62 17.79 -18.85 -10.91
N LYS A 63 18.75 -19.33 -10.11
CA LYS A 63 18.54 -19.62 -8.68
C LYS A 63 18.39 -18.35 -7.82
N THR A 64 18.81 -17.20 -8.34
CA THR A 64 18.76 -15.91 -7.64
C THR A 64 17.98 -14.91 -8.47
N VAL A 65 17.02 -14.25 -7.82
CA VAL A 65 16.28 -13.12 -8.42
C VAL A 65 17.16 -11.88 -8.33
N PRO A 66 17.30 -11.08 -9.39
CA PRO A 66 17.99 -9.80 -9.31
C PRO A 66 17.22 -8.87 -8.35
N ASN A 67 17.90 -8.40 -7.32
CA ASN A 67 17.41 -7.43 -6.34
C ASN A 67 17.25 -6.00 -6.89
N SER A 68 17.24 -5.83 -8.21
CA SER A 68 17.16 -4.52 -8.85
C SER A 68 16.19 -4.52 -10.02
N ILE A 69 15.52 -3.38 -10.19
CA ILE A 69 14.65 -3.07 -11.33
C ILE A 69 15.40 -2.08 -12.20
N ARG A 70 15.83 -2.52 -13.38
CA ARG A 70 16.47 -1.66 -14.37
C ARG A 70 15.45 -1.23 -15.42
N SER A 71 15.29 0.08 -15.59
CA SER A 71 14.56 0.69 -16.69
C SER A 71 15.50 1.61 -17.48
N GLU A 72 15.04 2.13 -18.62
CA GLU A 72 15.82 3.05 -19.47
C GLU A 72 16.22 4.33 -18.73
N ASN A 73 15.31 4.86 -17.91
CA ASN A 73 15.47 6.16 -17.26
C ASN A 73 15.90 6.08 -15.79
N TYR A 74 15.88 4.90 -15.18
CA TYR A 74 16.19 4.74 -13.75
C TYR A 74 16.59 3.30 -13.40
N VAL A 75 17.26 3.16 -12.25
CA VAL A 75 17.56 1.90 -11.60
C VAL A 75 17.07 1.97 -10.15
N ILE A 76 16.29 0.97 -9.74
CA ILE A 76 15.92 0.74 -8.34
C ILE A 76 16.71 -0.46 -7.83
N THR A 77 17.36 -0.33 -6.69
CA THR A 77 18.10 -1.42 -6.03
C THR A 77 17.56 -1.59 -4.60
N PHE A 78 17.00 -2.74 -4.28
CA PHE A 78 16.51 -3.02 -2.92
C PHE A 78 17.69 -3.38 -1.99
N GLU A 79 17.68 -2.86 -0.76
CA GLU A 79 18.80 -3.06 0.17
C GLU A 79 18.84 -4.48 0.76
N ILE A 80 17.68 -5.12 0.95
CA ILE A 80 17.56 -6.42 1.63
C ILE A 80 16.81 -7.42 0.74
N GLU A 81 17.44 -8.56 0.46
CA GLU A 81 16.80 -9.75 -0.09
C GLU A 81 16.02 -10.47 1.01
N GLU A 82 14.72 -10.17 1.10
CA GLU A 82 13.80 -10.93 1.95
C GLU A 82 12.86 -11.73 1.05
N GLU A 83 12.54 -12.97 1.44
CA GLU A 83 11.55 -13.80 0.75
C GLU A 83 10.15 -13.16 0.72
N LYS A 84 9.88 -12.23 1.64
CA LYS A 84 8.60 -11.51 1.75
C LYS A 84 8.85 -10.01 1.79
N PHE A 85 7.94 -9.23 1.20
CA PHE A 85 7.96 -7.77 1.31
C PHE A 85 7.28 -7.34 2.62
N PRO A 86 8.02 -6.73 3.57
CA PRO A 86 7.40 -6.20 4.78
C PRO A 86 6.55 -4.97 4.44
N PHE A 87 5.55 -4.68 5.27
CA PHE A 87 4.67 -3.52 5.08
C PHE A 87 5.38 -2.17 5.35
N PHE A 88 6.45 -2.18 6.15
CA PHE A 88 7.26 -1.02 6.50
C PHE A 88 8.76 -1.38 6.43
N GLY A 89 9.62 -0.37 6.31
CA GLY A 89 11.06 -0.57 6.40
C GLY A 89 11.73 -1.14 5.15
N LYS A 90 10.98 -1.41 4.08
CA LYS A 90 11.56 -1.90 2.83
C LYS A 90 12.26 -0.76 2.08
N LYS A 91 13.56 -0.62 2.33
CA LYS A 91 14.41 0.42 1.73
C LYS A 91 14.89 0.03 0.34
N TYR A 92 14.98 1.03 -0.51
CA TYR A 92 15.58 0.92 -1.83
C TYR A 92 16.30 2.20 -2.23
N GLN A 93 17.29 2.02 -3.09
CA GLN A 93 18.03 3.11 -3.71
C GLN A 93 17.49 3.34 -5.11
N LEU A 94 17.08 4.58 -5.39
CA LEU A 94 16.66 5.05 -6.70
C LEU A 94 17.80 5.86 -7.32
N LYS A 95 18.13 5.54 -8.57
CA LYS A 95 19.10 6.29 -9.37
C LYS A 95 18.49 6.60 -10.74
N PHE A 96 18.30 7.87 -11.06
CA PHE A 96 17.91 8.27 -12.41
C PHE A 96 19.11 8.24 -13.37
N ALA A 97 18.86 7.96 -14.65
CA ALA A 97 19.92 7.81 -15.66
C ALA A 97 20.67 9.11 -15.94
N ASN A 98 19.99 10.25 -15.79
CA ASN A 98 20.50 11.60 -15.98
C ASN A 98 21.02 12.26 -14.69
N GLU A 99 21.00 11.55 -13.56
CA GLU A 99 21.42 12.07 -12.25
C GLU A 99 22.57 11.23 -11.67
N SER A 100 23.53 11.93 -11.05
CA SER A 100 24.66 11.27 -10.39
C SER A 100 24.34 10.84 -8.96
N MET A 101 23.25 11.35 -8.37
CA MET A 101 22.87 11.10 -6.99
C MET A 101 22.03 9.81 -6.87
N LEU A 102 22.21 9.12 -5.76
CA LEU A 102 21.38 8.01 -5.33
C LEU A 102 20.43 8.53 -4.25
N GLU A 103 19.13 8.36 -4.47
CA GLU A 103 18.12 8.70 -3.48
C GLU A 103 17.73 7.44 -2.69
N ASN A 104 17.77 7.54 -1.37
CA ASN A 104 17.28 6.48 -0.49
C ASN A 104 15.80 6.71 -0.23
N HIS A 105 14.99 5.71 -0.51
CA HIS A 105 13.55 5.74 -0.31
C HIS A 105 13.10 4.54 0.50
N CYS A 106 11.94 4.67 1.14
CA CYS A 106 11.24 3.55 1.74
C CYS A 106 9.98 3.26 0.93
N LEU A 107 9.68 1.98 0.72
CA LEU A 107 8.45 1.57 0.05
C LEU A 107 7.24 1.83 0.96
N VAL A 108 6.20 2.44 0.41
CA VAL A 108 4.99 2.77 1.14
C VAL A 108 3.91 1.73 0.85
N HIS A 109 3.57 0.89 1.81
CA HIS A 109 2.43 -0.02 1.65
C HIS A 109 1.11 0.77 1.78
N PHE A 110 0.43 1.03 0.66
CA PHE A 110 -0.76 1.90 0.63
C PHE A 110 -1.87 1.47 1.61
N PRO A 111 -2.23 0.18 1.75
CA PRO A 111 -3.21 -0.24 2.75
C PRO A 111 -2.81 0.14 4.18
N SER A 112 -1.53 -0.06 4.54
CA SER A 112 -1.02 0.35 5.86
C SER A 112 -1.04 1.87 6.02
N PHE A 113 -0.70 2.61 4.96
CA PHE A 113 -0.72 4.07 4.97
C PHE A 113 -2.14 4.61 5.19
N MET A 114 -3.14 4.08 4.47
CA MET A 114 -4.55 4.45 4.63
C MET A 114 -5.07 4.09 6.04
N ARG A 115 -4.70 2.91 6.57
CA ARG A 115 -5.05 2.51 7.94
C ARG A 115 -4.51 3.50 8.97
N LEU A 116 -3.22 3.82 8.91
CA LEU A 116 -2.60 4.77 9.84
C LEU A 116 -3.18 6.17 9.71
N ALA A 117 -3.51 6.61 8.49
CA ALA A 117 -4.14 7.91 8.26
C ALA A 117 -5.50 7.99 8.96
N ARG A 118 -6.32 6.94 8.82
CA ARG A 118 -7.60 6.80 9.51
C ARG A 118 -7.45 6.82 11.03
N GLU A 119 -6.46 6.09 11.57
CA GLU A 119 -6.15 6.09 13.01
C GLU A 119 -5.75 7.50 13.51
N ALA A 120 -5.13 8.31 12.66
CA ALA A 120 -4.79 9.71 12.95
C ALA A 120 -5.97 10.70 12.75
N GLY A 121 -7.15 10.22 12.35
CA GLY A 121 -8.32 11.06 12.09
C GLY A 121 -8.29 11.75 10.72
N LEU A 122 -7.62 11.17 9.74
CA LEU A 122 -7.64 11.60 8.34
C LEU A 122 -8.43 10.59 7.50
N GLU A 123 -9.29 11.10 6.62
CA GLU A 123 -10.03 10.30 5.65
C GLU A 123 -9.28 10.21 4.33
N TYR A 124 -9.26 9.02 3.76
CA TYR A 124 -8.74 8.80 2.41
C TYR A 124 -9.65 9.47 1.39
N VAL A 125 -9.06 10.23 0.47
CA VAL A 125 -9.75 10.81 -0.68
C VAL A 125 -9.28 10.12 -1.96
N GLU A 126 -7.97 10.11 -2.20
CA GLU A 126 -7.42 9.58 -3.44
C GLU A 126 -5.93 9.22 -3.31
N ILE A 127 -5.53 8.13 -3.94
CA ILE A 127 -4.14 7.87 -4.36
C ILE A 127 -4.20 7.54 -5.85
N GLN A 128 -3.54 8.33 -6.69
CA GLN A 128 -3.57 8.16 -8.14
C GLN A 128 -2.15 8.10 -8.71
N ASN A 129 -1.91 7.23 -9.70
CA ASN A 129 -0.63 7.21 -10.41
C ASN A 129 -0.41 8.56 -11.11
N LEU A 130 0.79 9.12 -10.99
CA LEU A 130 1.08 10.45 -11.54
C LEU A 130 0.99 10.50 -13.08
N THR A 131 1.21 9.37 -13.76
CA THR A 131 1.03 9.27 -15.21
C THR A 131 -0.45 9.41 -15.56
N GLU A 132 -1.33 8.72 -14.84
CA GLU A 132 -2.78 8.78 -15.04
C GLU A 132 -3.31 10.18 -14.70
N PHE A 133 -2.92 10.72 -13.55
CA PHE A 133 -3.23 12.09 -13.16
C PHE A 133 -2.79 13.10 -14.24
N TYR A 134 -1.57 12.95 -14.79
CA TYR A 134 -1.09 13.82 -15.87
C TYR A 134 -1.94 13.66 -17.14
N ASP A 135 -2.24 12.44 -17.56
CA ASP A 135 -2.98 12.18 -18.80
C ASP A 135 -4.42 12.72 -18.74
N ASP A 136 -5.07 12.63 -17.58
CA ASP A 136 -6.41 13.17 -17.34
C ASP A 136 -6.43 14.71 -17.36
N ASN A 137 -5.39 15.34 -16.83
CA ASN A 137 -5.34 16.78 -16.60
C ASN A 137 -4.60 17.57 -17.70
N ARG A 138 -3.74 16.93 -18.52
CA ARG A 138 -2.84 17.63 -19.45
C ARG A 138 -3.56 18.50 -20.49
N THR A 139 -4.78 18.13 -20.88
CA THR A 139 -5.57 18.88 -21.86
C THR A 139 -6.13 20.16 -21.24
N GLN A 140 -6.68 20.06 -20.04
CA GLN A 140 -7.25 21.17 -19.29
C GLN A 140 -6.17 22.16 -18.85
N PHE A 141 -5.00 21.67 -18.43
CA PHE A 141 -3.90 22.49 -17.95
C PHE A 141 -2.80 22.74 -19.00
N ALA A 142 -3.05 22.44 -20.28
CA ALA A 142 -2.08 22.63 -21.36
C ALA A 142 -1.44 24.04 -21.39
N PRO A 143 -2.18 25.16 -21.18
CA PRO A 143 -1.58 26.49 -21.16
C PRO A 143 -0.60 26.70 -20.01
N LEU A 144 -0.83 26.06 -18.86
CA LEU A 144 0.03 26.15 -17.68
C LEU A 144 1.26 25.25 -17.84
N LEU A 145 1.06 24.03 -18.35
CA LEU A 145 2.13 23.06 -18.60
C LEU A 145 3.07 23.53 -19.71
N GLY A 146 2.60 24.28 -20.70
CA GLY A 146 3.45 24.85 -21.76
C GLY A 146 4.53 25.82 -21.25
N GLY A 147 4.33 26.45 -20.08
CA GLY A 147 5.28 27.38 -19.48
C GLY A 147 6.35 26.74 -18.58
N TYR A 148 6.08 25.56 -18.01
CA TYR A 148 6.94 24.91 -17.00
C TYR A 148 7.28 23.44 -17.31
N GLY A 149 6.58 22.80 -18.25
CA GLY A 149 6.53 21.35 -18.43
C GLY A 149 7.57 20.75 -19.37
N ALA A 150 8.40 21.55 -20.04
CA ALA A 150 9.39 21.06 -21.01
C ALA A 150 10.42 20.08 -20.40
N SER A 151 10.59 20.08 -19.07
CA SER A 151 11.49 19.17 -18.36
C SER A 151 10.81 17.92 -17.77
N LEU A 152 9.48 17.88 -17.70
CA LEU A 152 8.74 16.79 -17.03
C LEU A 152 8.27 15.70 -17.99
N VAL A 153 8.27 16.00 -19.29
CA VAL A 153 7.81 15.09 -20.34
C VAL A 153 8.89 14.78 -21.35
N ASP A 154 8.88 13.56 -21.87
CA ASP A 154 9.75 13.16 -22.97
C ASP A 154 9.35 13.88 -24.28
N PRO A 155 10.15 13.78 -25.36
CA PRO A 155 9.83 14.38 -26.66
C PRO A 155 8.51 13.89 -27.28
N ARG A 156 7.93 12.80 -26.75
CA ARG A 156 6.64 12.23 -27.17
C ARG A 156 5.47 12.73 -26.30
N GLY A 157 5.75 13.63 -25.35
CA GLY A 157 4.77 14.22 -24.44
C GLY A 157 4.36 13.32 -23.27
N LYS A 158 5.10 12.23 -23.00
CA LYS A 158 4.84 11.33 -21.88
C LYS A 158 5.63 11.73 -20.64
N LEU A 159 5.02 11.62 -19.47
CA LEU A 159 5.68 11.92 -18.21
C LEU A 159 6.95 11.06 -18.02
N VAL A 160 8.06 11.67 -17.61
CA VAL A 160 9.31 10.98 -17.31
C VAL A 160 9.27 10.34 -15.91
N ALA A 161 8.59 10.99 -14.96
CA ALA A 161 8.47 10.59 -13.55
C ALA A 161 7.36 9.55 -13.31
N ARG A 162 7.37 8.43 -14.06
CA ARG A 162 6.33 7.38 -14.03
C ARG A 162 6.32 6.51 -12.76
N LEU A 163 7.18 6.82 -11.81
CA LEU A 163 7.39 6.07 -10.58
C LEU A 163 6.71 6.68 -9.36
N TYR A 164 5.88 7.70 -9.55
CA TYR A 164 5.25 8.41 -8.46
C TYR A 164 3.74 8.35 -8.55
N SER A 165 3.10 8.48 -7.39
CA SER A 165 1.67 8.66 -7.21
C SER A 165 1.42 9.93 -6.41
N THR A 166 0.33 10.61 -6.73
CA THR A 166 -0.24 11.64 -5.85
C THR A 166 -1.04 10.94 -4.74
N PHE A 167 -1.13 11.60 -3.59
CA PHE A 167 -2.06 11.19 -2.54
C PHE A 167 -2.80 12.41 -1.99
N VAL A 168 -4.03 12.17 -1.53
CA VAL A 168 -4.91 13.14 -0.90
C VAL A 168 -5.61 12.48 0.28
N PHE A 169 -5.43 13.06 1.46
CA PHE A 169 -6.24 12.80 2.64
C PHE A 169 -6.92 14.09 3.09
N GLN A 170 -8.08 13.96 3.71
CA GLN A 170 -8.82 15.09 4.27
C GLN A 170 -8.97 14.91 5.78
N LYS A 171 -8.80 15.98 6.55
CA LYS A 171 -9.26 16.00 7.93
C LYS A 171 -10.76 16.31 7.94
N PRO A 172 -11.62 15.41 8.44
CA PRO A 172 -13.06 15.64 8.43
C PRO A 172 -13.43 16.93 9.17
N ASP A 173 -14.45 17.61 8.67
CA ASP A 173 -15.04 18.74 9.37
C ASP A 173 -16.21 18.24 10.22
N PRO A 174 -16.14 18.30 11.56
CA PRO A 174 -17.23 17.83 12.43
C PRO A 174 -18.51 18.64 12.27
N ASP A 175 -18.42 19.86 11.74
CA ASP A 175 -19.58 20.74 11.50
C ASP A 175 -20.11 20.64 10.06
N ALA A 176 -19.39 19.94 9.17
CA ALA A 176 -19.94 19.62 7.86
C ALA A 176 -21.04 18.58 8.04
N MET A 177 -22.25 18.91 7.57
CA MET A 177 -23.30 17.91 7.41
C MET A 177 -22.70 16.71 6.67
N PRO A 178 -22.79 15.48 7.21
CA PRO A 178 -22.36 14.32 6.44
C PRO A 178 -23.10 14.35 5.10
N PRO A 179 -22.44 13.96 3.99
CA PRO A 179 -23.16 13.83 2.73
C PRO A 179 -24.41 13.00 3.01
N ILE A 180 -25.57 13.49 2.58
CA ILE A 180 -26.83 12.76 2.72
C ILE A 180 -26.60 11.44 1.99
N VAL A 181 -26.32 10.38 2.75
CA VAL A 181 -26.30 9.02 2.24
C VAL A 181 -27.76 8.74 1.92
N THR A 182 -28.16 9.06 0.69
CA THR A 182 -29.31 8.40 0.09
C THR A 182 -29.05 6.91 0.30
N PRO A 183 -29.94 6.13 0.94
CA PRO A 183 -29.68 4.72 1.15
C PRO A 183 -29.55 4.06 -0.23
N GLU A 184 -28.30 3.92 -0.70
CA GLU A 184 -27.97 3.06 -1.81
C GLU A 184 -28.32 1.65 -1.35
N LEU A 185 -29.19 1.01 -2.11
CA LEU A 185 -29.45 -0.40 -1.97
C LEU A 185 -28.09 -1.10 -2.07
N HIS A 186 -27.66 -1.67 -0.96
CA HIS A 186 -26.41 -2.38 -0.78
C HIS A 186 -26.33 -3.47 -1.85
N ASP A 187 -25.54 -3.25 -2.91
CA ASP A 187 -25.31 -4.26 -3.93
C ASP A 187 -24.37 -5.31 -3.31
N PRO A 188 -24.81 -6.57 -3.13
CA PRO A 188 -24.07 -7.59 -2.38
C PRO A 188 -22.77 -8.04 -3.05
N GLU A 189 -22.45 -7.56 -4.26
CA GLU A 189 -21.22 -7.88 -4.98
C GLU A 189 -20.01 -7.10 -4.45
N ASN A 190 -20.16 -5.85 -4.01
CA ASN A 190 -19.02 -5.01 -3.58
C ASN A 190 -18.50 -5.38 -2.18
N ALA A 191 -19.40 -5.81 -1.29
CA ALA A 191 -19.02 -6.32 0.04
C ALA A 191 -18.29 -7.67 -0.07
N GLN A 192 -18.62 -8.47 -1.09
CA GLN A 192 -17.89 -9.69 -1.38
C GLN A 192 -16.49 -9.37 -1.86
N GLU A 193 -16.26 -8.40 -2.76
CA GLU A 193 -14.89 -8.09 -3.18
C GLU A 193 -13.98 -7.67 -2.01
N GLU A 194 -14.47 -6.83 -1.09
CA GLU A 194 -13.69 -6.46 0.10
C GLU A 194 -13.45 -7.68 1.00
N GLU A 195 -14.47 -8.47 1.33
CA GLU A 195 -14.34 -9.67 2.18
C GLU A 195 -13.48 -10.77 1.53
N TRP A 196 -13.55 -10.93 0.20
CA TRP A 196 -12.72 -11.84 -0.58
C TRP A 196 -11.24 -11.40 -0.58
N LEU A 197 -10.97 -10.10 -0.68
CA LEU A 197 -9.62 -9.53 -0.52
C LEU A 197 -9.07 -9.79 0.90
N TRP A 198 -9.88 -9.59 1.94
CA TRP A 198 -9.50 -9.90 3.33
C TRP A 198 -9.26 -11.41 3.56
N THR A 199 -10.13 -12.27 3.02
CA THR A 199 -10.08 -13.73 3.24
C THR A 199 -8.90 -14.38 2.50
N GLN A 200 -8.57 -13.91 1.31
CA GLN A 200 -7.40 -14.38 0.56
C GLN A 200 -6.09 -13.97 1.25
N GLN A 201 -6.07 -12.83 1.94
CA GLN A 201 -4.93 -12.33 2.70
C GLN A 201 -4.71 -13.09 4.01
N ALA A 202 -5.78 -13.45 4.74
CA ALA A 202 -5.70 -14.24 5.97
C ALA A 202 -5.27 -15.70 5.73
N SER A 203 -5.67 -16.29 4.60
CA SER A 203 -5.27 -17.67 4.26
C SER A 203 -3.78 -17.84 3.93
N MET A 204 -3.05 -16.75 3.65
CA MET A 204 -1.59 -16.78 3.45
C MET A 204 -0.80 -16.61 4.76
N ASP A 205 -1.48 -16.24 5.86
CA ASP A 205 -0.86 -15.98 7.17
C ASP A 205 -0.89 -17.20 8.12
N ASP A 206 -1.90 -18.09 8.00
CA ASP A 206 -2.05 -19.27 8.89
C ASP A 206 -1.24 -20.50 8.45
N GLY A 207 -0.01 -20.27 8.02
CA GLY A 207 0.88 -21.28 7.46
C GLY A 207 2.08 -21.60 8.32
N ARG A 208 1.99 -21.58 9.66
CA ARG A 208 2.98 -22.19 10.60
C ARG A 208 2.59 -21.97 12.07
N VAL A 209 1.79 -22.87 12.64
CA VAL A 209 1.93 -23.24 14.05
C VAL A 209 1.90 -24.76 14.16
N SER A 210 3.06 -25.33 14.47
CA SER A 210 3.25 -26.77 14.66
C SER A 210 2.33 -27.30 15.77
N ARG A 211 1.57 -28.35 15.43
CA ARG A 211 0.84 -29.21 16.36
C ARG A 211 1.82 -29.85 17.35
N THR A 212 1.79 -29.43 18.61
CA THR A 212 2.03 -30.32 19.76
C THR A 212 1.48 -29.69 21.05
N ASP A 213 0.86 -30.53 21.86
CA ASP A 213 0.48 -30.36 23.26
C ASP A 213 -0.74 -29.49 23.60
N MET A 214 -1.91 -30.13 23.57
CA MET A 214 -3.05 -29.75 24.41
C MET A 214 -3.48 -30.95 25.26
N LEU A 215 -3.12 -30.88 26.55
CA LEU A 215 -3.73 -31.65 27.64
C LEU A 215 -5.18 -31.17 27.88
N PRO A 216 -6.16 -32.04 28.18
CA PRO A 216 -7.50 -31.61 28.51
C PRO A 216 -7.68 -31.42 30.03
N PRO A 217 -8.50 -30.46 30.50
CA PRO A 217 -9.13 -30.53 31.81
C PRO A 217 -10.46 -31.28 31.74
N ALA A 218 -10.77 -31.91 32.87
CA ALA A 218 -11.82 -32.88 33.09
C ALA A 218 -13.20 -32.28 33.42
N ASP A 219 -14.19 -33.17 33.31
CA ASP A 219 -15.44 -33.32 34.06
C ASP A 219 -16.48 -32.18 34.08
N ASN A 220 -17.67 -32.48 33.54
CA ASN A 220 -18.83 -32.72 34.40
C ASN A 220 -20.00 -33.46 33.70
N GLU A 221 -20.25 -34.68 34.19
CA GLU A 221 -21.53 -35.27 34.62
C GLU A 221 -22.77 -35.44 33.70
N LYS A 222 -23.05 -36.74 33.45
CA LYS A 222 -24.30 -37.50 33.71
C LYS A 222 -25.41 -37.56 32.65
N GLY A 223 -25.64 -38.79 32.16
CA GLY A 223 -26.79 -39.19 31.35
C GLY A 223 -26.90 -40.70 31.00
N ILE A 224 -26.92 -41.57 32.02
CA ILE A 224 -27.70 -42.84 32.20
C ILE A 224 -28.04 -43.79 31.00
N LEU A 225 -27.61 -45.07 31.12
CA LEU A 225 -28.09 -46.40 30.57
C LEU A 225 -28.77 -46.47 29.18
N GLY A 226 -28.49 -47.39 28.25
CA GLY A 226 -27.85 -48.73 28.16
C GLY A 226 -28.24 -49.33 26.77
N PRO A 227 -28.27 -50.66 26.49
CA PRO A 227 -27.44 -51.80 26.90
C PRO A 227 -26.52 -52.31 25.74
N GLY A 228 -25.71 -53.33 26.02
CA GLY A 228 -24.67 -53.91 25.16
C GLY A 228 -25.12 -54.87 24.02
N PRO A 229 -24.21 -55.74 23.55
CA PRO A 229 -23.85 -55.88 22.13
C PRO A 229 -24.50 -57.08 21.41
N ALA A 230 -24.30 -57.17 20.09
CA ALA A 230 -24.39 -58.43 19.35
C ALA A 230 -23.29 -58.51 18.27
N ASP A 231 -22.21 -59.22 18.58
CA ASP A 231 -21.40 -59.93 17.60
C ASP A 231 -22.18 -61.17 17.12
N MET A 232 -22.14 -61.42 15.79
CA MET A 232 -22.35 -62.69 15.07
C MET A 232 -22.79 -62.31 13.64
N ARG A 233 -22.20 -62.75 12.53
CA ARG A 233 -21.47 -63.99 12.20
C ARG A 233 -20.72 -63.76 10.88
N LEU A 234 -19.60 -64.49 10.75
CA LEU A 234 -19.07 -65.16 9.54
C LEU A 234 -19.40 -64.57 8.16
#